data_AF-A0A956A2W0-F1
#
_entry.id   AF-A0A956A2W0-F1
#
_cell.length_a   1.000
_cell.length_b   1.000
_cell.length_c   1.000
_cell.angle_alpha   90.00
_cell.angle_beta   90.00
_cell.angle_gamma   90.00
#
_symmetry.space_group_name_H-M   'P 1'
#
loop_
_entity.id
_entity.type
_entity.pdbx_description
1 polymer ?
#
loop_
_entity_poly.entity_id
_entity_poly.type
_entity_poly.pdbx_seq_one_letter_code
_entity_poly.pdbx_strand_id
1 'polypeptide(L)' 'AFGAASWELVRALDDADDRVVLAAIDALSWSDDPHVADALARKLDDPDPEIARAAADALAARPDAR' A
#
# COMPACT_ATOMS: atom_id res chain seq x y z
N ALA A 1 11.18 -12.90 -10.09
CA ALA A 1 11.98 -12.08 -9.14
C ALA A 1 11.18 -10.86 -8.66
N PHE A 2 9.91 -11.04 -8.28
CA PHE A 2 9.03 -9.92 -7.87
C PHE A 2 9.09 -9.62 -6.37
N GLY A 3 9.56 -10.54 -5.53
CA GLY A 3 9.52 -10.39 -4.06
C GLY A 3 10.47 -9.35 -3.46
N ALA A 4 11.50 -8.90 -4.17
CA ALA A 4 12.44 -7.90 -3.64
C ALA A 4 11.96 -6.46 -3.88
N ALA A 5 11.13 -6.21 -4.89
CA ALA A 5 10.59 -4.87 -5.13
C ALA A 5 9.38 -4.60 -4.23
N SER A 6 8.51 -5.60 -4.05
CA SER A 6 7.34 -5.49 -3.17
C SER A 6 7.72 -5.31 -1.70
N TRP A 7 8.80 -5.94 -1.21
CA TRP A 7 9.24 -5.74 0.18
C TRP A 7 9.75 -4.31 0.46
N GLU A 8 10.43 -3.67 -0.50
CA GLU A 8 10.96 -2.31 -0.30
C GLU A 8 9.84 -1.29 -0.28
N LEU A 9 8.85 -1.47 -1.15
CA LEU A 9 7.64 -0.65 -1.16
C LEU A 9 6.80 -0.85 0.10
N VAL A 10 6.69 -2.08 0.62
CA VAL A 10 6.02 -2.32 1.91
C VAL A 10 6.75 -1.60 3.05
N ARG A 11 8.08 -1.54 3.03
CA ARG A 11 8.83 -0.76 4.03
C ARG A 11 8.62 0.75 3.89
N ALA A 12 8.45 1.24 2.66
CA ALA A 12 8.17 2.65 2.40
C ALA A 12 6.79 3.10 2.91
N LEU A 13 5.89 2.17 3.25
CA LEU A 13 4.63 2.50 3.90
C LEU A 13 4.83 3.08 5.32
N ASP A 14 5.94 2.78 5.99
CA ASP A 14 6.26 3.28 7.34
C ASP A 14 7.29 4.43 7.31
N ASP A 15 7.45 5.09 6.16
CA ASP A 15 8.30 6.27 6.05
C ASP A 15 7.70 7.45 6.85
N ALA A 16 8.56 8.38 7.26
CA ALA A 16 8.14 9.57 8.00
C ALA A 16 7.60 10.68 7.09
N ASP A 17 7.86 10.60 5.78
CA ASP A 17 7.28 11.51 4.79
C ASP A 17 6.02 10.89 4.18
N ASP A 18 4.87 11.52 4.44
CA ASP A 18 3.56 11.09 3.93
C ASP A 18 3.54 10.98 2.40
N ARG A 19 4.35 11.76 1.69
CA ARG A 19 4.46 11.65 0.22
C ARG A 19 5.11 10.35 -0.22
N VAL A 20 6.08 9.86 0.55
CA VAL A 20 6.73 8.57 0.31
C VAL A 20 5.73 7.45 0.56
N VAL A 21 4.95 7.56 1.63
CA VAL A 21 3.88 6.60 1.96
C VAL A 21 2.84 6.53 0.84
N LEU A 22 2.34 7.68 0.38
CA LEU A 22 1.35 7.75 -0.71
C LEU A 22 1.90 7.18 -2.03
N ALA A 23 3.15 7.49 -2.39
CA ALA A 23 3.79 6.92 -3.58
C ALA A 23 3.97 5.40 -3.46
N ALA A 24 4.28 4.90 -2.27
CA ALA A 24 4.36 3.47 -2.01
C ALA A 24 2.99 2.79 -2.15
N ILE A 25 1.92 3.38 -1.60
CA ILE A 25 0.54 2.88 -1.74
C ILE A 25 0.14 2.78 -3.21
N ASP A 26 0.39 3.83 -4.00
CA ASP A 26 0.05 3.85 -5.43
C ASP A 26 0.81 2.78 -6.21
N ALA A 27 2.11 2.64 -5.97
CA ALA A 27 2.94 1.60 -6.61
C ALA A 27 2.52 0.17 -6.20
N LEU A 28 2.03 -0.01 -4.96
CA LEU A 28 1.59 -1.29 -4.43
C LEU A 28 0.19 -1.71 -4.90
N SER A 29 -0.63 -0.78 -5.40
CA SER A 29 -1.98 -1.06 -5.93
C SER A 29 -1.99 -2.07 -7.08
N TRP A 30 -0.90 -2.12 -7.86
CA TRP A 30 -0.73 -3.02 -9.01
C TRP A 30 -0.04 -4.35 -8.68
N SER A 31 0.25 -4.61 -7.40
CA SER A 31 0.94 -5.83 -6.99
C SER A 31 -0.06 -6.98 -6.75
N ASP A 32 0.14 -8.14 -7.38
CA ASP A 32 -0.63 -9.36 -7.07
C ASP A 32 -0.13 -10.09 -5.80
N ASP A 33 0.80 -9.50 -5.05
CA ASP A 33 1.34 -10.10 -3.83
C ASP A 33 0.31 -10.01 -2.69
N PRO A 34 -0.12 -11.14 -2.09
CA PRO A 34 -1.08 -11.12 -0.98
C PRO A 34 -0.53 -10.43 0.28
N HIS A 35 0.79 -10.40 0.50
CA HIS A 35 1.37 -9.69 1.63
C HIS A 35 1.22 -8.17 1.52
N VAL A 36 1.08 -7.65 0.29
CA VAL A 36 0.82 -6.23 0.05
C VAL A 36 -0.59 -5.84 0.49
N ALA A 37 -1.58 -6.73 0.29
CA ALA A 37 -2.94 -6.48 0.76
C ALA A 37 -3.00 -6.30 2.29
N ASP A 38 -2.31 -7.17 3.04
CA ASP A 38 -2.22 -7.05 4.51
C ASP A 38 -1.51 -5.77 4.96
N ALA A 39 -0.51 -5.31 4.21
CA ALA A 39 0.21 -4.07 4.51
C ALA A 39 -0.67 -2.84 4.25
N LEU A 40 -1.37 -2.80 3.11
CA LEU A 40 -2.32 -1.73 2.77
C LEU A 40 -3.51 -1.71 3.74
N ALA A 41 -4.02 -2.87 4.15
CA ALA A 41 -5.11 -2.97 5.11
C ALA A 41 -4.78 -2.28 6.46
N ARG A 42 -3.52 -2.36 6.91
CA ARG A 42 -3.09 -1.64 8.13
C ARG A 42 -3.11 -0.12 7.96
N LYS A 43 -2.93 0.39 6.74
CA LYS A 43 -2.97 1.83 6.46
C LYS A 43 -4.38 2.40 6.38
N LEU A 44 -5.43 1.57 6.41
CA LEU A 44 -6.80 2.03 6.53
C LEU A 44 -7.09 2.71 7.87
N ASP A 45 -6.35 2.36 8.92
CA ASP A 45 -6.47 2.93 10.27
C ASP A 45 -5.48 4.10 10.50
N ASP A 46 -4.83 4.61 9.45
CA ASP A 46 -3.87 5.69 9.56
C ASP A 46 -4.56 6.99 10.02
N PRO A 47 -3.95 7.77 10.95
CA PRO A 47 -4.51 9.04 11.39
C PRO A 47 -4.61 10.09 10.27
N ASP A 48 -3.80 9.98 9.20
CA ASP A 48 -3.93 10.84 8.03
C ASP A 48 -5.05 10.32 7.11
N PRO A 49 -6.13 11.09 6.91
CA PRO A 49 -7.25 10.67 6.07
C PRO A 49 -6.89 10.50 4.59
N GLU A 50 -5.86 11.18 4.08
CA GLU A 50 -5.38 10.99 2.70
C GLU A 50 -4.69 9.63 2.56
N ILE A 51 -3.87 9.23 3.54
CA ILE A 51 -3.22 7.92 3.56
C ILE A 51 -4.26 6.80 3.66
N ALA A 52 -5.20 6.93 4.59
CA ALA A 52 -6.28 5.96 4.76
C ALA A 52 -7.14 5.80 3.50
N ARG A 53 -7.46 6.91 2.83
CA ARG A 53 -8.21 6.88 1.56
C ARG A 53 -7.42 6.25 0.43
N ALA A 54 -6.14 6.62 0.27
CA ALA A 54 -5.27 6.02 -0.73
C ALA A 54 -5.14 4.51 -0.54
N ALA A 55 -5.02 4.04 0.70
CA ALA A 55 -4.96 2.61 1.02
C ALA A 55 -6.26 1.88 0.64
N ALA A 56 -7.43 2.49 0.89
CA ALA A 56 -8.72 1.94 0.49
C ALA A 56 -8.86 1.84 -1.03
N ASP A 57 -8.48 2.89 -1.75
CA ASP A 57 -8.52 2.93 -3.21
C ASP A 57 -7.57 1.90 -3.82
N ALA A 58 -6.36 1.78 -3.27
CA ALA A 58 -5.37 0.78 -3.70
C ALA A 58 -5.88 -0.65 -3.45
N LEU A 59 -6.55 -0.91 -2.32
CA LEU A 59 -7.16 -2.22 -2.07
C LEU A 59 -8.30 -2.51 -3.05
N ALA A 60 -9.17 -1.54 -3.34
CA ALA A 60 -10.28 -1.70 -4.27
C ALA A 60 -9.83 -1.90 -5.73
N ALA A 61 -8.69 -1.32 -6.11
CA ALA A 61 -8.11 -1.47 -7.44
C ALA A 61 -7.48 -2.85 -7.68
N ARG A 62 -7.18 -3.61 -6.62
CA ARG A 62 -6.54 -4.92 -6.76
C ARG A 62 -7.49 -5.96 -7.35
N PRO A 63 -7.02 -6.79 -8.30
CA PRO A 63 -7.87 -7.76 -9.01
C PRO A 63 -8.48 -8.83 -8.09
N ASP A 64 -7.86 -9.11 -6.93
CA ASP A 64 -8.31 -10.09 -5.94
C ASP A 64 -9.26 -9.52 -4.86
N ALA A 65 -9.62 -8.23 -4.92
CA ALA A 65 -10.48 -7.60 -3.91
C ALA A 65 -11.99 -7.91 -4.08
N ARG A 66 -12.34 -9.00 -4.76
CA ARG A 66 -13.73 -9.39 -5.05
C ARG A 66 -14.10 -10.75 -4.46
#